data_AF-A0AAI9FSP8-F1
#
_entry.id   AF-A0AAI9FSP8-F1
#
_cell.length_a   1.000
_cell.length_b   1.000
_cell.length_c   1.000
_cell.angle_alpha   90.00
_cell.angle_beta   90.00
_cell.angle_gamma   90.00
#
_symmetry.space_group_name_H-M   'P 1'
#
loop_
_entity.id
_entity.type
_entity.pdbx_description
1 polymer ?
#
loop_
_entity_poly.entity_id
_entity_poly.type
_entity_poly.pdbx_seq_one_letter_code
_entity_poly.pdbx_strand_id
1 'polypeptide(L)'
;MRALFERRPSAALVAREIYQGVGATTPTDRDRIRSALRDLTEASYLVKDGIGQRALFRLSGIGMPRAFVVTDEQRERCRLDKAHKEALRRAARRGKAVGPRAADKMTINRARVERLSGLAPAKAWGKEKDGQRPAETVEQFEARGGRVQRLTASWEQAA
;
A
#
# COMPACT_ATOMS: atom_id res chain seq x y z
N MET A 1 -24.45 -5.68 -4.54
CA MET A 1 -24.94 -7.01 -4.95
C MET A 1 -26.05 -7.53 -4.05
N ARG A 2 -25.80 -7.83 -2.76
CA ARG A 2 -26.86 -8.32 -1.85
C ARG A 2 -28.06 -7.38 -1.73
N ALA A 3 -27.79 -6.10 -1.46
CA ALA A 3 -28.83 -5.06 -1.41
C ALA A 3 -29.70 -4.95 -2.68
N LEU A 4 -29.20 -5.37 -3.85
CA LEU A 4 -29.97 -5.34 -5.09
C LEU A 4 -31.02 -6.46 -5.11
N PHE A 5 -30.66 -7.65 -4.63
CA PHE A 5 -31.59 -8.77 -4.52
C PHE A 5 -32.52 -8.61 -3.32
N GLU A 6 -32.05 -8.06 -2.20
CA GLU A 6 -32.89 -7.76 -1.02
C GLU A 6 -33.98 -6.71 -1.32
N ARG A 7 -33.69 -5.74 -2.19
CA ARG A 7 -34.70 -4.77 -2.68
C ARG A 7 -35.73 -5.40 -3.61
N ARG A 8 -35.44 -6.57 -4.19
CA ARG A 8 -36.29 -7.28 -5.16
C ARG A 8 -36.27 -8.79 -4.91
N PRO A 9 -36.82 -9.25 -3.77
CA PRO A 9 -36.63 -10.63 -3.30
C PRO A 9 -37.18 -11.69 -4.25
N SER A 10 -38.26 -11.37 -4.96
CA SER A 10 -38.93 -12.29 -5.90
C SER A 10 -38.43 -12.17 -7.34
N ALA A 11 -37.52 -11.25 -7.64
CA ALA A 11 -37.08 -11.01 -9.02
C ALA A 11 -36.02 -12.03 -9.44
N ALA A 12 -36.24 -12.65 -10.59
CA ALA A 12 -35.21 -13.38 -11.30
C ALA A 12 -34.51 -12.40 -12.26
N LEU A 13 -33.24 -12.11 -12.00
CA LEU A 13 -32.49 -11.10 -12.75
C LEU A 13 -31.46 -11.74 -13.66
N VAL A 14 -31.35 -11.23 -14.88
CA VAL A 14 -30.30 -11.60 -15.83
C VAL A 14 -29.03 -10.80 -15.53
N ALA A 15 -27.85 -11.33 -15.87
CA ALA A 15 -26.56 -10.65 -15.69
C ALA A 15 -26.55 -9.20 -16.18
N ARG A 16 -27.21 -8.90 -17.31
CA ARG A 16 -27.34 -7.54 -17.85
C ARG A 16 -28.06 -6.59 -16.90
N GLU A 17 -29.18 -7.02 -16.34
CA GLU A 17 -30.00 -6.22 -15.42
C GLU A 17 -29.28 -6.00 -14.09
N ILE A 18 -28.50 -6.99 -13.67
CA ILE A 18 -27.62 -6.90 -12.50
C ILE A 18 -26.53 -5.86 -12.73
N TYR A 19 -25.88 -5.85 -13.91
CA TYR A 19 -24.89 -4.82 -14.23
C TYR A 19 -25.48 -3.42 -14.18
N GLN A 20 -26.69 -3.25 -14.73
CA GLN A 20 -27.40 -1.96 -14.72
C GLN A 20 -27.79 -1.54 -13.30
N GLY A 21 -28.37 -2.44 -12.51
CA GLY A 21 -28.81 -2.12 -11.15
C GLY A 21 -27.68 -1.87 -10.15
N VAL A 22 -26.47 -2.35 -10.44
CA VAL A 22 -25.25 -2.01 -9.67
C VAL A 22 -24.53 -0.77 -10.22
N GLY A 23 -24.86 -0.31 -11.42
CA GLY A 23 -24.17 0.80 -12.09
C GLY A 23 -22.80 0.43 -12.66
N ALA A 24 -22.59 -0.83 -13.04
CA ALA A 24 -21.31 -1.30 -13.54
C ALA A 24 -21.06 -0.85 -14.98
N THR A 25 -20.18 0.15 -15.11
CA THR A 25 -19.89 0.77 -16.40
C THR A 25 -18.63 0.18 -17.03
N THR A 26 -17.61 -0.14 -16.22
CA THR A 26 -16.33 -0.64 -16.72
C THR A 26 -16.29 -2.16 -16.91
N PRO A 27 -15.43 -2.69 -17.81
CA PRO A 27 -15.22 -4.14 -17.94
C PRO A 27 -14.76 -4.80 -16.63
N THR A 28 -13.89 -4.13 -15.88
CA THR A 28 -13.39 -4.60 -14.57
C THR A 28 -14.52 -4.76 -13.56
N ASP A 29 -15.50 -3.87 -13.55
CA ASP A 29 -16.65 -3.96 -12.65
C ASP A 29 -17.56 -5.14 -13.02
N ARG A 30 -17.72 -5.41 -14.32
CA ARG A 30 -18.48 -6.58 -14.80
C ARG A 30 -17.80 -7.88 -14.37
N ASP A 31 -16.47 -7.96 -14.42
CA ASP A 31 -15.72 -9.13 -13.97
C ASP A 31 -15.79 -9.35 -12.46
N ARG A 32 -15.75 -8.26 -11.68
CA ARG A 32 -15.99 -8.30 -10.23
C ARG A 32 -17.40 -8.80 -9.92
N ILE A 33 -18.41 -8.33 -10.66
CA ILE A 33 -19.79 -8.80 -10.49
C ILE A 33 -19.93 -10.27 -10.86
N ARG A 34 -19.31 -10.75 -11.95
CA ARG A 34 -19.32 -12.18 -12.31
C ARG A 34 -18.71 -13.04 -11.21
N SER A 35 -17.56 -12.61 -10.67
CA SER A 35 -16.92 -13.28 -9.54
C SER A 35 -17.85 -13.32 -8.32
N ALA A 36 -18.45 -12.18 -7.97
CA ALA A 36 -19.39 -12.10 -6.86
C ALA A 36 -20.65 -12.97 -7.05
N LEU A 37 -21.19 -13.05 -8.27
CA LEU A 37 -22.32 -13.94 -8.58
C LEU A 37 -21.95 -15.41 -8.39
N ARG A 38 -20.76 -15.81 -8.85
CA ARG A 38 -20.23 -17.15 -8.63
C ARG A 38 -20.15 -17.46 -7.13
N ASP A 39 -19.52 -16.57 -6.35
CA ASP A 39 -19.33 -16.76 -4.91
C ASP A 39 -20.67 -16.85 -4.17
N LEU A 40 -21.67 -16.04 -4.56
CA LEU A 40 -23.00 -16.06 -3.96
C LEU A 40 -23.82 -17.30 -4.33
N THR A 41 -23.63 -17.84 -5.53
CA THR A 41 -24.23 -19.12 -5.93
C THR A 41 -23.56 -20.30 -5.21
N GLU A 42 -22.23 -20.28 -5.07
CA GLU A 42 -21.49 -21.31 -4.34
C GLU A 42 -21.83 -21.33 -2.84
N ALA A 43 -22.13 -20.17 -2.27
CA ALA A 43 -22.63 -20.06 -0.89
C ALA A 43 -24.14 -20.34 -0.75
N SER A 44 -24.80 -20.90 -1.78
CA SER A 44 -26.24 -21.22 -1.79
C SER A 44 -27.18 -20.03 -1.50
N TYR A 45 -26.70 -18.79 -1.62
CA TYR A 45 -27.50 -17.58 -1.41
C TYR A 45 -28.31 -17.21 -2.66
N LEU A 46 -27.76 -17.49 -3.84
CA LEU A 46 -28.44 -17.34 -5.13
C LEU A 46 -28.60 -18.67 -5.82
N VAL A 47 -29.80 -18.94 -6.34
CA VAL A 47 -30.04 -20.00 -7.33
C VAL A 47 -29.73 -19.43 -8.70
N LYS A 48 -28.96 -20.19 -9.49
CA LYS A 48 -28.64 -19.87 -10.87
C LYS A 48 -29.36 -20.85 -11.79
N ASP A 49 -30.30 -20.34 -12.58
CA ASP A 49 -31.00 -21.10 -13.59
C ASP A 49 -30.48 -20.76 -14.99
N GLY A 50 -30.05 -21.77 -15.75
CA GLY A 50 -29.57 -21.63 -17.12
C GLY A 50 -28.06 -21.36 -17.27
N ILE A 51 -27.66 -21.15 -18.53
CA ILE A 51 -26.24 -21.12 -18.94
C ILE A 51 -25.92 -19.82 -19.66
N GLY A 52 -24.70 -19.31 -19.46
CA GLY A 52 -24.16 -18.17 -20.19
C GLY A 52 -24.86 -16.83 -19.87
N GLN A 53 -25.04 -15.99 -20.89
CA GLN A 53 -25.57 -14.63 -20.73
C GLN A 53 -27.06 -14.58 -20.35
N ARG A 54 -27.80 -15.68 -20.57
CA ARG A 54 -29.23 -15.81 -20.23
C ARG A 54 -29.45 -16.44 -18.86
N ALA A 55 -28.39 -16.65 -18.08
CA ALA A 55 -28.50 -17.17 -16.72
C ALA A 55 -29.34 -16.22 -15.85
N LEU A 56 -30.36 -16.77 -15.21
CA LEU A 56 -31.22 -16.10 -14.26
C LEU A 56 -30.68 -16.34 -12.86
N PHE A 57 -30.64 -15.28 -12.07
CA PHE A 57 -30.24 -15.34 -10.66
C PHE A 57 -31.43 -14.96 -9.80
N ARG A 58 -31.76 -15.82 -8.83
CA ARG A 58 -32.84 -15.62 -7.87
C ARG A 58 -32.33 -15.84 -6.46
N LEU A 59 -32.89 -15.14 -5.49
CA LEU A 59 -32.66 -15.46 -4.08
C LEU A 59 -33.18 -16.87 -3.77
N SER A 60 -32.34 -17.67 -3.10
CA SER A 60 -32.72 -19.02 -2.66
C SER A 60 -33.64 -19.00 -1.43
N GLY A 61 -33.67 -17.89 -0.69
CA GLY A 61 -34.32 -17.82 0.63
C GLY A 61 -33.50 -18.46 1.75
N ILE A 62 -32.43 -19.18 1.41
CA ILE A 62 -31.48 -19.75 2.37
C ILE A 62 -30.50 -18.62 2.73
N GLY A 63 -30.54 -18.19 4.00
CA GLY A 63 -29.57 -17.24 4.52
C GLY A 63 -28.16 -17.75 4.26
N MET A 64 -27.24 -16.87 3.84
CA MET A 64 -25.89 -17.27 3.46
C MET A 64 -25.21 -17.94 4.67
N PRO A 65 -24.93 -19.25 4.62
CA PRO A 65 -24.32 -19.93 5.74
C PRO A 65 -22.97 -19.26 5.98
N ARG A 66 -22.76 -18.78 7.21
CA ARG A 66 -21.41 -18.34 7.62
C ARG A 66 -20.53 -19.58 7.52
N ALA A 67 -19.60 -19.57 6.56
CA ALA A 67 -18.53 -20.56 6.51
C ALA A 67 -17.62 -20.32 7.72
N PHE A 68 -18.04 -20.84 8.87
CA PHE A 68 -17.14 -20.97 10.00
C PHE A 68 -16.05 -21.95 9.55
N VAL A 69 -14.80 -21.51 9.65
CA VAL A 69 -13.68 -22.41 9.50
C VAL A 69 -13.60 -23.18 10.81
N VAL A 70 -14.27 -24.32 10.86
CA VAL A 70 -14.49 -25.10 12.09
C VAL A 70 -13.29 -26.02 12.36
N THR A 71 -12.64 -26.50 11.30
CA THR A 71 -11.58 -27.53 11.40
C THR A 71 -10.23 -27.01 10.92
N ASP A 72 -9.14 -27.56 11.46
CA ASP A 72 -7.78 -27.19 11.06
C ASP A 72 -7.46 -27.53 9.60
N GLU A 73 -8.06 -28.60 9.05
CA GLU A 73 -7.95 -28.94 7.64
C GLU A 73 -8.58 -27.89 6.71
N GLN A 74 -9.68 -27.27 7.14
CA GLN A 74 -10.31 -26.18 6.39
C GLN A 74 -9.45 -24.90 6.47
N ARG A 75 -8.77 -24.66 7.60
CA ARG A 75 -7.79 -23.55 7.71
C ARG A 75 -6.64 -23.76 6.74
N GLU A 76 -6.11 -24.98 6.66
CA GLU A 76 -4.98 -25.28 5.79
C GLU A 76 -5.37 -25.20 4.32
N ARG A 77 -6.53 -25.74 3.92
CA ARG A 77 -7.08 -25.53 2.57
C ARG A 77 -7.26 -24.05 2.22
N CYS A 78 -7.74 -23.23 3.17
CA CYS A 78 -7.90 -21.80 2.97
C CYS A 78 -6.54 -21.09 2.79
N ARG A 79 -5.50 -21.48 3.55
CA ARG A 79 -4.14 -20.98 3.36
C ARG A 79 -3.57 -21.34 1.99
N LEU A 80 -3.73 -22.59 1.56
CA LEU A 80 -3.27 -23.07 0.27
C LEU A 80 -3.96 -22.34 -0.89
N ASP A 81 -5.28 -22.20 -0.83
CA ASP A 81 -6.04 -21.49 -1.88
C ASP A 81 -5.69 -19.99 -1.93
N LYS A 82 -5.48 -19.36 -0.77
CA LYS A 82 -5.00 -17.98 -0.69
C LYS A 82 -3.60 -17.84 -1.31
N ALA A 83 -2.68 -18.75 -0.97
CA ALA A 83 -1.32 -18.76 -1.52
C ALA A 83 -1.32 -18.97 -3.04
N HIS A 84 -2.15 -19.90 -3.53
CA HIS A 84 -2.33 -20.16 -4.95
C HIS A 84 -2.88 -18.95 -5.71
N LYS A 85 -3.94 -18.31 -5.20
CA LYS A 85 -4.49 -17.06 -5.77
C LYS A 85 -3.46 -15.94 -5.78
N GLU A 86 -2.64 -15.83 -4.75
CA GLU A 86 -1.57 -14.84 -4.70
C GLU A 86 -0.45 -15.12 -5.70
N ALA A 87 -0.05 -16.39 -5.85
CA ALA A 87 0.91 -16.82 -6.87
C ALA A 87 0.42 -16.48 -8.29
N LEU A 88 -0.84 -16.77 -8.61
CA LEU A 88 -1.45 -16.40 -9.89
C LEU A 88 -1.45 -14.89 -10.12
N ARG A 89 -1.79 -14.09 -9.11
CA ARG A 89 -1.71 -12.62 -9.20
C ARG A 89 -0.29 -12.12 -9.44
N ARG A 90 0.71 -12.71 -8.76
CA ARG A 90 2.12 -12.36 -8.97
C ARG A 90 2.58 -12.77 -10.37
N ALA A 91 2.18 -13.94 -10.87
CA ALA A 91 2.48 -14.39 -12.22
C ALA A 91 1.86 -13.46 -13.28
N ALA A 92 0.58 -13.09 -13.13
CA ALA A 92 -0.08 -12.13 -14.00
C ALA A 92 0.59 -10.75 -13.99
N ARG A 93 1.05 -10.27 -12.83
CA ARG A 93 1.82 -9.01 -12.73
C ARG A 93 3.18 -9.10 -13.42
N ARG A 94 3.85 -10.25 -13.34
CA ARG A 94 5.12 -10.50 -14.05
C ARG A 94 4.90 -10.52 -15.57
N GLY A 95 3.82 -11.12 -16.05
CA GLY A 95 3.46 -11.13 -17.48
C GLY A 95 3.03 -9.77 -18.05
N LYS A 96 2.53 -8.86 -17.20
CA LYS A 96 2.11 -7.51 -17.62
C LYS A 96 3.22 -6.45 -17.51
N ALA A 97 4.36 -6.78 -16.92
CA ALA A 97 5.47 -5.86 -16.74
C ALA A 97 6.45 -5.91 -17.93
N VAL A 98 5.98 -5.53 -19.12
CA VAL A 98 6.84 -5.31 -20.31
C VAL A 98 7.22 -3.83 -20.38
N GLY A 99 7.79 -3.30 -19.31
CA GLY A 99 8.29 -1.94 -19.28
C GLY A 99 9.41 -1.80 -18.26
N PRO A 100 10.48 -1.07 -18.58
CA PRO A 100 11.53 -0.82 -17.61
C PRO A 100 10.90 -0.15 -16.38
N ARG A 101 11.10 -0.75 -15.21
CA ARG A 101 10.74 -0.11 -13.94
C ARG A 101 11.40 1.26 -13.93
N ALA A 102 10.61 2.32 -13.75
CA ALA A 102 11.16 3.63 -13.44
C ALA A 102 12.10 3.44 -12.25
N ALA A 103 13.39 3.77 -12.44
CA ALA A 103 14.38 3.63 -11.40
C ALA A 103 13.90 4.41 -10.17
N ASP A 104 13.72 3.70 -9.06
CA ASP A 104 13.34 4.32 -7.80
C ASP A 104 14.51 5.22 -7.37
N LYS A 105 14.22 6.52 -7.22
CA LYS A 105 15.20 7.54 -6.82
C LYS A 105 15.82 7.23 -5.45
N MET A 106 15.16 6.40 -4.65
CA MET A 106 15.61 5.97 -3.33
C MET A 106 16.43 4.66 -3.36
N THR A 107 16.61 4.02 -4.51
CA THR A 107 17.48 2.84 -4.62
C THR A 107 18.94 3.28 -4.64
N ILE A 108 19.68 2.89 -3.59
CA ILE A 108 21.12 3.12 -3.50
C ILE A 108 21.81 2.32 -4.61
N ASN A 109 22.37 3.00 -5.61
CA ASN A 109 23.19 2.39 -6.64
C ASN A 109 24.47 1.85 -6.01
N ARG A 110 24.50 0.54 -5.72
CA ARG A 110 25.60 -0.12 -5.02
C ARG A 110 26.95 0.05 -5.74
N ALA A 111 26.94 0.03 -7.08
CA ALA A 111 28.11 0.35 -7.92
C ALA A 111 28.62 1.80 -7.73
N ARG A 112 27.72 2.76 -7.45
CA ARG A 112 28.11 4.15 -7.16
C ARG A 112 28.73 4.26 -5.76
N VAL A 113 28.21 3.52 -4.78
CA VAL A 113 28.78 3.48 -3.42
C VAL A 113 30.18 2.89 -3.43
N GLU A 114 30.40 1.78 -4.13
CA GLU A 114 31.70 1.12 -4.26
C GLU A 114 32.74 2.01 -4.97
N ARG A 115 32.31 2.81 -5.96
CA ARG A 115 33.17 3.81 -6.59
C ARG A 115 33.58 4.94 -5.63
N LEU A 116 32.72 5.30 -4.68
CA LEU A 116 32.98 6.37 -3.71
C LEU A 116 33.84 5.90 -2.53
N SER A 117 33.84 4.61 -2.18
CA SER A 117 34.65 4.07 -1.08
C SER A 117 36.16 4.09 -1.33
N GLY A 118 36.58 4.22 -2.60
CA GLY A 118 37.99 4.39 -2.97
C GLY A 118 38.47 5.85 -3.01
N LEU A 119 37.58 6.82 -2.79
CA LEU A 119 37.96 8.24 -2.76
C LEU A 119 38.35 8.65 -1.34
N ALA A 120 39.36 9.51 -1.22
CA ALA A 120 39.73 10.10 0.06
C ALA A 120 38.49 10.74 0.73
N PRO A 121 38.34 10.62 2.07
CA PRO A 121 37.19 11.17 2.77
C PRO A 121 37.03 12.65 2.41
N ALA A 122 35.81 13.04 2.03
CA ALA A 122 35.51 14.43 1.70
C ALA A 122 35.99 15.34 2.83
N LYS A 123 36.68 16.45 2.50
CA LYS A 123 37.02 17.49 3.46
C LYS A 123 35.78 17.84 4.27
N ALA A 124 35.92 17.93 5.59
CA ALA A 124 34.83 18.26 6.49
C ALA A 124 34.09 19.48 5.96
N TRP A 125 32.79 19.36 5.75
CA TRP A 125 31.96 20.48 5.33
C TRP A 125 31.89 21.47 6.50
N GLY A 126 32.80 22.44 6.48
CA GLY A 126 33.00 23.43 7.53
C GLY A 126 33.86 24.56 6.98
N LYS A 127 33.41 25.79 7.19
CA LYS A 127 33.87 26.98 6.49
C LYS A 127 35.28 27.40 6.92
N GLU A 128 36.32 26.85 6.31
CA GLU A 128 37.56 27.62 6.16
C GLU A 128 37.32 28.65 5.06
N LYS A 129 36.67 29.75 5.45
CA LYS A 129 36.56 30.94 4.60
C LYS A 129 37.89 31.68 4.77
N ASP A 130 38.57 31.99 3.66
CA ASP A 130 39.77 32.83 3.68
C ASP A 130 39.49 34.09 4.51
N GLY A 131 40.10 34.18 5.70
CA GLY A 131 39.87 35.24 6.68
C GLY A 131 39.40 34.80 8.08
N GLN A 132 39.19 33.50 8.33
CA GLN A 132 38.98 33.03 9.70
C GLN A 132 40.28 33.16 10.50
N ARG A 133 40.37 34.19 11.34
CA ARG A 133 41.46 34.31 12.31
C ARG A 133 41.32 33.19 13.35
N PRO A 134 42.44 32.66 13.90
CA PRO A 134 42.39 31.76 15.04
C PRO A 134 41.52 32.38 16.13
N ALA A 135 40.71 31.57 16.81
CA ALA A 135 39.89 32.07 17.90
C ALA A 135 40.81 32.71 18.97
N GLU A 136 40.65 34.02 19.18
CA GLU A 136 41.38 34.75 20.22
C GLU A 136 40.76 34.44 21.59
N THR A 137 41.60 34.27 22.61
CA THR A 137 41.10 34.10 23.98
C THR A 137 40.59 35.44 24.53
N VAL A 138 39.76 35.39 25.57
CA VAL A 138 39.25 36.60 26.24
C VAL A 138 40.39 37.51 26.69
N GLU A 139 41.46 36.94 27.24
CA GLU A 139 42.65 37.67 27.69
C GLU A 139 43.37 38.37 26.54
N GLN A 140 43.48 37.72 25.38
CA GLN A 140 44.09 38.30 24.18
C GLN A 140 43.24 39.44 23.61
N PHE A 141 41.91 39.34 23.70
CA PHE A 141 40.98 40.38 23.27
C PHE A 141 41.03 41.60 24.18
N GLU A 142 41.11 41.40 25.50
CA GLU A 142 41.27 42.49 26.49
C GLU A 142 42.63 43.19 26.36
N ALA A 143 43.72 42.43 26.14
CA ALA A 143 45.07 42.99 25.91
C ALA A 143 45.15 43.89 24.66
N ARG A 144 44.26 43.69 23.68
CA ARG A 144 44.13 44.53 22.48
C ARG A 144 43.28 45.79 22.72
N GLY A 145 42.83 46.02 23.95
CA GLY A 145 41.97 47.14 24.34
C GLY A 145 40.47 46.87 24.14
N GLY A 146 40.09 45.61 23.89
CA GLY A 146 38.68 45.21 23.86
C GLY A 146 38.06 45.26 25.25
N ARG A 147 36.76 45.52 25.33
CA ARG A 147 35.99 45.45 26.58
C ARG A 147 35.01 44.28 26.49
N VAL A 148 35.09 43.35 27.44
CA VAL A 148 34.18 42.21 27.52
C VAL A 148 33.02 42.55 28.45
N GLN A 149 31.79 42.34 27.97
CA GLN A 149 30.59 42.41 28.80
C GLN A 149 30.15 40.98 29.14
N ARG A 150 30.15 40.63 30.42
CA ARG A 150 29.58 39.37 30.89
C ARG A 150 28.10 39.56 31.17
N LEU A 151 27.27 38.80 30.47
CA LEU A 151 25.84 38.69 30.77
C LEU A 151 25.66 37.38 31.52
N THR A 152 25.40 37.48 32.83
CA THR A 152 25.10 36.32 33.66
C THR A 152 23.77 35.72 33.19
N ALA A 153 23.77 34.43 32.88
CA ALA A 153 22.54 33.76 32.47
C ALA A 153 21.63 33.53 33.68
N SER A 154 20.30 33.51 33.48
CA SER A 154 19.33 33.44 34.57
C SER A 154 19.44 32.19 35.45
N TRP A 155 20.04 31.10 34.94
CA TRP A 155 20.29 29.87 35.70
C TRP A 155 21.57 29.90 36.56
N GLU A 156 22.49 30.85 36.33
CA GLU A 156 23.68 31.04 37.18
C GLU A 156 23.36 31.86 38.44
N GLN A 157 22.19 32.53 38.48
CA GLN A 157 21.71 33.30 39.63
C GLN A 157 20.93 32.46 40.66
N ALA A 158 20.57 31.22 40.31
CA ALA A 158 19.70 30.35 41.11
C ALA A 158 20.46 29.23 41.87
N ALA A 159 21.79 29.33 41.97
CA ALA A 159 22.66 28.41 42.72
C ALA A 159 23.15 29.04 44.03
#